data_AF-A0AAV2HJK2-F1
#
_entry.id   AF-A0AAV2HJK2-F1
#
_cell.length_a   1.000
_cell.length_b   1.000
_cell.length_c   1.000
_cell.angle_alpha   90.00
_cell.angle_beta   90.00
_cell.angle_gamma   90.00
#
_symmetry.space_group_name_H-M   'P 1'
#
loop_
_entity.id
_entity.type
_entity.pdbx_description
1 polymer ?
#
loop_
_entity_poly.entity_id
_entity_poly.type
_entity_poly.pdbx_seq_one_letter_code
_entity_poly.pdbx_strand_id
1 'polypeptide(L)'
;MRARKNKMATGTSSQNEASGSAEDNVDRLKQLYPAVDEEETPLPRSWSPKDKFNFIGLGQNNLRVHYKGVGKTHKDAASVRATHPIPASCGIYYFEVKVISKGRDGYMGIGLSAQGVNMNRLPGWDKQSYGYHGDDGNSFCSSGAGQSYGPTFTTGDTIGCCVNLIDHTCFYTKNGVSLGRWMILS
;
A
#
# COMPACT_ATOMS: atom_id res chain seq x y z
N MET A 1 -47.52 -37.69 48.42
CA MET A 1 -48.44 -36.56 48.69
C MET A 1 -47.60 -35.36 49.15
N ARG A 2 -47.57 -34.25 48.38
CA ARG A 2 -46.97 -32.92 48.72
C ARG A 2 -45.47 -32.91 49.09
N ALA A 3 -44.66 -31.87 48.91
CA ALA A 3 -44.69 -30.63 48.15
C ALA A 3 -43.29 -30.00 48.33
N ARG A 4 -42.82 -29.29 47.30
CA ARG A 4 -41.98 -28.07 47.30
C ARG A 4 -41.09 -27.76 48.54
N LYS A 5 -39.82 -27.40 48.31
CA LYS A 5 -39.34 -25.99 48.27
C LYS A 5 -37.80 -25.90 48.19
N ASN A 6 -37.38 -24.89 47.43
CA ASN A 6 -36.01 -24.40 47.22
C ASN A 6 -35.22 -24.15 48.52
N LYS A 7 -33.90 -24.31 48.42
CA LYS A 7 -32.93 -23.51 49.17
C LYS A 7 -31.73 -23.19 48.27
N MET A 8 -31.48 -21.90 48.06
CA MET A 8 -30.23 -21.38 47.49
C MET A 8 -29.09 -21.64 48.47
N ALA A 9 -27.94 -22.07 47.94
CA ALA A 9 -26.64 -21.88 48.56
C ALA A 9 -25.58 -21.69 47.47
N THR A 10 -24.94 -20.54 47.58
CA THR A 10 -23.70 -20.04 46.98
C THR A 10 -22.65 -21.10 46.66
N GLY A 11 -22.15 -21.09 45.41
CA GLY A 11 -21.01 -21.88 44.94
C GLY A 11 -20.07 -21.00 44.11
N THR A 12 -18.84 -20.87 44.62
CA THR A 12 -17.68 -20.15 44.11
C THR A 12 -17.05 -20.84 42.90
N SER A 13 -16.62 -20.09 41.88
CA SER A 13 -15.56 -20.39 40.89
C SER A 13 -15.83 -19.53 39.64
N SER A 14 -14.90 -18.89 38.95
CA SER A 14 -13.45 -18.87 38.95
C SER A 14 -13.07 -17.68 38.06
N GLN A 15 -12.17 -16.81 38.52
CA GLN A 15 -11.56 -15.79 37.67
C GLN A 15 -10.68 -16.51 36.65
N ASN A 16 -11.07 -16.48 35.38
CA ASN A 16 -10.16 -16.79 34.29
C ASN A 16 -9.35 -15.53 33.99
N GLU A 17 -8.24 -15.37 34.69
CA GLU A 17 -7.14 -14.51 34.25
C GLU A 17 -6.55 -15.14 32.98
N ALA A 18 -6.97 -14.63 31.82
CA ALA A 18 -6.23 -14.83 30.59
C ALA A 18 -4.96 -13.97 30.69
N SER A 19 -3.87 -14.62 31.08
CA SER A 19 -2.50 -14.16 30.90
C SER A 19 -2.20 -14.05 29.40
N GLY A 20 -2.66 -12.96 28.79
CA GLY A 20 -2.11 -12.49 27.53
C GLY A 20 -0.72 -11.96 27.81
N SER A 21 0.31 -12.70 27.40
CA SER A 21 1.66 -12.18 27.30
C SER A 21 1.61 -10.89 26.50
N ALA A 22 2.01 -9.78 27.11
CA ALA A 22 2.33 -8.55 26.41
C ALA A 22 3.54 -8.84 25.52
N GLU A 23 3.30 -9.42 24.35
CA GLU A 23 4.22 -9.27 23.24
C GLU A 23 4.28 -7.78 23.00
N ASP A 24 5.44 -7.19 23.30
CA ASP A 24 5.76 -5.80 23.00
C ASP A 24 5.29 -5.50 21.58
N ASN A 25 4.16 -4.80 21.49
CA ASN A 25 3.54 -4.40 20.24
C ASN A 25 4.37 -3.22 19.72
N VAL A 26 5.63 -3.50 19.35
CA VAL A 26 6.53 -2.46 18.93
C VAL A 26 5.98 -1.89 17.65
N ASP A 27 5.69 -0.59 17.67
CA ASP A 27 5.25 0.11 16.48
C ASP A 27 6.34 0.00 15.42
N ARG A 28 6.11 -0.89 14.45
CA ARG A 28 7.04 -1.20 13.36
C ARG A 28 7.44 0.06 12.60
N LEU A 29 6.55 1.05 12.49
CA LEU A 29 6.90 2.31 11.81
C LEU A 29 7.90 3.13 12.61
N LYS A 30 7.80 3.15 13.95
CA LYS A 30 8.81 3.80 14.81
C LYS A 30 10.17 3.11 14.74
N GLN A 31 10.20 1.79 14.54
CA GLN A 31 11.46 1.07 14.32
C GLN A 31 12.09 1.40 12.96
N LEU A 32 11.28 1.45 11.91
CA LEU A 32 11.75 1.70 10.54
C LEU A 32 12.12 3.16 10.32
N TYR A 33 11.36 4.08 10.91
CA TYR A 33 11.45 5.52 10.67
C TYR A 33 11.56 6.30 12.00
N PRO A 34 12.59 6.04 12.82
CA PRO A 34 12.70 6.60 14.18
C PRO A 34 12.87 8.12 14.22
N ALA A 35 13.23 8.75 13.09
CA ALA A 35 13.40 10.20 12.98
C ALA A 35 12.13 10.93 12.54
N VAL A 36 11.04 10.21 12.25
CA VAL A 36 9.77 10.81 11.83
C VAL A 36 8.94 11.22 13.03
N ASP A 37 8.61 12.51 13.09
CA ASP A 37 7.54 13.02 13.94
C ASP A 37 6.21 12.88 13.20
N GLU A 38 5.36 11.94 13.63
CA GLU A 38 4.06 11.67 13.00
C GLU A 38 2.99 12.70 13.39
N GLU A 39 3.21 13.56 14.39
CA GLU A 39 2.30 14.67 14.71
C GLU A 39 2.44 15.79 13.68
N GLU A 40 3.68 16.06 13.23
CA GLU A 40 4.00 17.06 12.21
C GLU A 40 3.89 16.51 10.77
N THR A 41 4.42 15.30 10.55
CA THR A 41 4.53 14.66 9.24
C THR A 41 4.05 13.20 9.28
N PRO A 42 2.73 12.97 9.32
CA PRO A 42 2.18 11.63 9.47
C PRO A 42 2.56 10.71 8.30
N LEU A 43 2.85 9.44 8.61
CA LEU A 43 3.21 8.44 7.61
C LEU A 43 1.98 7.99 6.80
N PRO A 44 2.17 7.55 5.54
CA PRO A 44 1.11 6.91 4.78
C PRO A 44 0.82 5.51 5.33
N ARG A 45 -0.37 5.32 5.90
CA ARG A 45 -0.81 4.04 6.51
C ARG A 45 -1.92 3.33 5.73
N SER A 46 -2.58 4.01 4.80
CA SER A 46 -3.61 3.43 3.92
C SER A 46 -3.78 4.22 2.63
N TRP A 47 -4.57 3.69 1.69
CA TRP A 47 -5.03 4.43 0.52
C TRP A 47 -6.02 5.52 0.90
N SER A 48 -5.98 6.66 0.21
CA SER A 48 -6.88 7.79 0.47
C SER A 48 -8.27 7.50 -0.10
N PRO A 49 -9.35 7.54 0.70
CA PRO A 49 -10.71 7.44 0.17
C PRO A 49 -11.13 8.69 -0.62
N LYS A 50 -10.42 9.80 -0.45
CA LYS A 50 -10.68 11.09 -1.11
C LYS A 50 -9.82 11.28 -2.36
N ASP A 51 -8.54 10.93 -2.27
CA ASP A 51 -7.56 11.20 -3.32
C ASP A 51 -7.35 9.99 -4.24
N LYS A 52 -8.41 9.71 -5.00
CA LYS A 52 -8.49 8.58 -5.92
C LYS A 52 -9.43 8.91 -7.07
N PHE A 53 -9.26 8.21 -8.19
CA PHE A 53 -10.24 8.28 -9.26
C PHE A 53 -11.51 7.48 -8.95
N ASN A 54 -12.61 7.82 -9.63
CA ASN A 54 -13.93 7.24 -9.33
C ASN A 54 -14.03 5.74 -9.70
N PHE A 55 -13.18 5.25 -10.60
CA PHE A 55 -13.06 3.84 -10.94
C PHE A 55 -12.25 3.02 -9.94
N ILE A 56 -11.73 3.64 -8.88
CA ILE A 56 -11.14 2.94 -7.74
C ILE A 56 -12.17 2.79 -6.64
N GLY A 57 -12.34 1.56 -6.16
CA GLY A 57 -12.94 1.28 -4.86
C GLY A 57 -11.91 0.73 -3.88
N LEU A 58 -12.20 0.91 -2.59
CA LEU A 58 -11.32 0.52 -1.49
C LEU A 58 -12.04 -0.49 -0.58
N GLY A 59 -11.28 -1.37 0.06
CA GLY A 59 -11.75 -2.32 1.06
C GLY A 59 -10.63 -2.69 2.03
N GLN A 60 -10.92 -3.56 3.01
CA GLN A 60 -9.96 -4.00 4.04
C GLN A 60 -9.25 -2.81 4.71
N ASN A 61 -10.02 -1.96 5.39
CA ASN A 61 -9.49 -0.76 6.06
C ASN A 61 -8.67 0.15 5.12
N ASN A 62 -9.15 0.31 3.87
CA ASN A 62 -8.49 1.06 2.81
C ASN A 62 -7.10 0.55 2.41
N LEU A 63 -6.80 -0.74 2.60
CA LEU A 63 -5.55 -1.36 2.14
C LEU A 63 -5.73 -2.17 0.86
N ARG A 64 -6.97 -2.55 0.52
CA ARG A 64 -7.29 -3.26 -0.73
C ARG A 64 -7.87 -2.30 -1.76
N VAL A 65 -7.22 -2.23 -2.92
CA VAL A 65 -7.68 -1.49 -4.11
C VAL A 65 -8.39 -2.46 -5.04
N HIS A 66 -9.53 -2.05 -5.60
CA HIS A 66 -10.19 -2.77 -6.69
C HIS A 66 -10.59 -1.82 -7.81
N TYR A 67 -10.35 -2.25 -9.04
CA TYR A 67 -10.81 -1.54 -10.23
C TYR A 67 -12.29 -1.86 -10.49
N LYS A 68 -13.10 -0.82 -10.71
CA LYS A 68 -14.54 -0.91 -10.98
C LYS A 68 -14.99 -0.09 -12.19
N GLY A 69 -14.04 0.33 -13.02
CA GLY A 69 -14.31 1.00 -14.30
C GLY A 69 -14.63 0.01 -15.42
N VAL A 70 -14.90 0.52 -16.63
CA VAL A 70 -15.22 -0.30 -17.80
C VAL A 70 -13.99 -1.00 -18.36
N GLY A 71 -12.81 -0.35 -18.30
CA GLY A 71 -11.53 -0.91 -18.73
C GLY A 71 -11.49 -1.28 -20.22
N LYS A 72 -12.01 -0.45 -21.13
CA LYS A 72 -11.95 -0.69 -22.58
C LYS A 72 -10.69 -0.12 -23.20
N THR A 73 -10.23 1.02 -22.71
CA THR A 73 -9.08 1.74 -23.27
C THR A 73 -8.21 2.33 -22.16
N HIS A 74 -7.03 2.85 -22.51
CA HIS A 74 -6.17 3.58 -21.59
C HIS A 74 -6.84 4.83 -20.97
N LYS A 75 -7.94 5.34 -21.56
CA LYS A 75 -8.73 6.46 -20.99
C LYS A 75 -9.56 6.06 -19.78
N ASP A 76 -9.67 4.76 -19.51
CA ASP A 76 -10.35 4.21 -18.34
C ASP A 76 -9.36 3.88 -17.20
N ALA A 77 -8.10 4.28 -17.32
CA ALA A 77 -7.08 4.09 -16.29
C ALA A 77 -7.46 4.82 -15.00
N ALA A 78 -7.09 4.25 -13.85
CA ALA A 78 -7.49 4.80 -12.57
C ALA A 78 -6.41 4.57 -11.52
N SER A 79 -6.11 5.62 -10.76
CA SER A 79 -5.12 5.60 -9.68
C SER A 79 -5.71 6.06 -8.35
N VAL A 80 -4.97 5.78 -7.29
CA VAL A 80 -5.22 6.25 -5.92
C VAL A 80 -3.88 6.58 -5.27
N ARG A 81 -3.83 7.68 -4.51
CA ARG A 81 -2.69 8.02 -3.66
C ARG A 81 -2.92 7.53 -2.22
N ALA A 82 -1.83 7.39 -1.46
CA ALA A 82 -1.91 7.16 -0.02
C ALA A 82 -2.47 8.39 0.71
N THR A 83 -2.81 8.25 1.99
CA THR A 83 -3.38 9.34 2.81
C THR A 83 -2.44 10.52 3.02
N HIS A 84 -1.12 10.27 3.04
CA HIS A 84 -0.09 11.28 3.28
C HIS A 84 1.09 11.10 2.31
N PRO A 85 1.84 12.17 2.02
CA PRO A 85 3.14 12.05 1.35
C PRO A 85 4.14 11.32 2.24
N ILE A 86 5.26 10.88 1.64
CA ILE A 86 6.36 10.27 2.39
C ILE A 86 7.18 11.40 3.07
N PRO A 87 7.32 11.41 4.40
CA PRO A 87 8.15 12.39 5.10
C PRO A 87 9.63 12.28 4.72
N ALA A 88 10.30 13.42 4.46
CA ALA A 88 11.73 13.45 4.16
C ALA A 88 12.60 12.82 5.27
N SER A 89 12.16 12.94 6.52
CA SER A 89 12.78 12.35 7.71
C SER A 89 12.78 10.83 7.74
N CYS A 90 12.09 10.14 6.81
CA CYS A 90 12.27 8.70 6.65
C CYS A 90 13.71 8.33 6.25
N GLY A 91 14.40 9.20 5.50
CA GLY A 91 15.67 8.89 4.83
C GLY A 91 15.47 7.87 3.71
N ILE A 92 15.08 6.65 4.05
CA ILE A 92 14.64 5.60 3.13
C ILE A 92 13.22 5.20 3.52
N TYR A 93 12.30 5.13 2.56
CA TYR A 93 10.93 4.65 2.76
C TYR A 93 10.66 3.42 1.90
N TYR A 94 9.94 2.45 2.44
CA TYR A 94 9.59 1.21 1.75
C TYR A 94 8.11 0.85 1.93
N PHE A 95 7.47 0.43 0.85
CA PHE A 95 6.15 -0.21 0.87
C PHE A 95 6.06 -1.35 -0.15
N GLU A 96 5.15 -2.28 0.09
CA GLU A 96 4.87 -3.40 -0.81
C GLU A 96 3.41 -3.43 -1.23
N VAL A 97 3.18 -3.89 -2.45
CA VAL A 97 1.85 -4.12 -3.01
C VAL A 97 1.79 -5.58 -3.48
N LYS A 98 0.86 -6.33 -2.90
CA LYS A 98 0.56 -7.69 -3.34
C LYS A 98 -0.52 -7.68 -4.41
N VAL A 99 -0.25 -8.30 -5.56
CA VAL A 99 -1.24 -8.46 -6.63
C VAL A 99 -2.17 -9.61 -6.27
N ILE A 100 -3.35 -9.28 -5.76
CA ILE A 100 -4.38 -10.29 -5.42
C ILE A 100 -4.96 -10.93 -6.68
N SER A 101 -5.14 -10.16 -7.76
CA SER A 101 -5.60 -10.63 -9.06
C SER A 101 -5.19 -9.62 -10.13
N LYS A 102 -4.67 -10.11 -11.26
CA LYS A 102 -4.35 -9.27 -12.43
C LYS A 102 -5.60 -8.76 -13.16
N GLY A 103 -6.79 -9.28 -12.84
CA GLY A 103 -8.00 -9.01 -13.61
C GLY A 103 -7.89 -9.58 -15.03
N ARG A 104 -8.42 -8.84 -16.02
CA ARG A 104 -8.45 -9.30 -17.42
C ARG A 104 -7.06 -9.27 -18.05
N ASP A 105 -6.45 -8.09 -18.10
CA ASP A 105 -5.22 -7.85 -18.89
C ASP A 105 -3.97 -7.62 -18.02
N GLY A 106 -4.12 -7.24 -16.75
CA GLY A 106 -2.99 -6.97 -15.86
C GLY A 106 -2.31 -5.61 -16.03
N TYR A 107 -2.99 -4.63 -16.65
CA TYR A 107 -2.53 -3.24 -16.73
C TYR A 107 -2.53 -2.55 -15.36
N MET A 108 -1.45 -2.77 -14.60
CA MET A 108 -1.30 -2.32 -13.22
C MET A 108 0.02 -1.58 -13.10
N GLY A 109 -0.02 -0.32 -12.64
CA GLY A 109 1.18 0.47 -12.33
C GLY A 109 1.32 0.68 -10.82
N ILE A 110 2.53 0.52 -10.31
CA ILE A 110 2.90 0.77 -8.90
C ILE A 110 3.99 1.83 -8.88
N GLY A 111 3.88 2.83 -8.00
CA GLY A 111 4.93 3.85 -7.87
C GLY A 111 4.50 5.08 -7.07
N LEU A 112 4.99 6.25 -7.50
CA LEU A 112 4.91 7.52 -6.79
C LEU A 112 4.22 8.57 -7.67
N SER A 113 3.51 9.51 -7.06
CA SER A 113 3.07 10.73 -7.75
C SER A 113 2.99 11.89 -6.79
N ALA A 114 3.26 13.09 -7.29
CA ALA A 114 3.03 14.32 -6.55
C ALA A 114 1.52 14.55 -6.31
N GLN A 115 1.22 15.37 -5.30
CA GLN A 115 -0.14 15.83 -5.04
C GLN A 115 -0.68 16.57 -6.27
N GLY A 116 -1.96 16.34 -6.61
CA GLY A 116 -2.62 17.02 -7.73
C GLY A 116 -2.37 16.40 -9.11
N VAL A 117 -1.44 15.45 -9.26
CA VAL A 117 -1.32 14.64 -10.49
C VAL A 117 -2.67 13.99 -10.81
N ASN A 118 -3.04 13.94 -12.09
CA ASN A 118 -4.30 13.39 -12.56
C ASN A 118 -4.44 11.90 -12.23
N MET A 119 -5.51 11.53 -11.52
CA MET A 119 -5.76 10.14 -11.12
C MET A 119 -6.47 9.30 -12.19
N ASN A 120 -6.90 9.87 -13.32
CA ASN A 120 -7.43 9.14 -14.48
C ASN A 120 -6.30 8.63 -15.41
N ARG A 121 -5.21 8.14 -14.81
CA ARG A 121 -3.94 7.76 -15.45
C ARG A 121 -3.29 6.67 -14.62
N LEU A 122 -2.40 5.87 -15.21
CA LEU A 122 -1.51 5.00 -14.44
C LEU A 122 -0.29 5.79 -13.93
N PRO A 123 0.33 5.38 -12.81
CA PRO A 123 1.55 6.01 -12.30
C PRO A 123 2.64 6.04 -13.37
N GLY A 124 3.36 7.17 -13.49
CA GLY A 124 4.44 7.34 -14.46
C GLY A 124 4.08 8.08 -15.75
N TRP A 125 2.80 8.07 -16.17
CA TRP A 125 2.41 8.62 -17.48
C TRP A 125 2.40 10.15 -17.59
N ASP A 126 2.25 10.83 -16.47
CA ASP A 126 2.12 12.29 -16.39
C ASP A 126 3.30 12.89 -15.59
N LYS A 127 3.56 14.18 -15.79
CA LYS A 127 4.63 14.92 -15.08
C LYS A 127 4.51 14.76 -13.56
N GLN A 128 5.66 14.56 -12.89
CA GLN A 128 5.74 14.30 -11.43
C GLN A 128 5.04 13.00 -11.01
N SER A 129 4.98 12.03 -11.92
CA SER A 129 4.48 10.68 -11.67
C SER A 129 5.52 9.68 -12.13
N TYR A 130 5.65 8.59 -11.39
CA TYR A 130 6.68 7.58 -11.56
C TYR A 130 6.05 6.21 -11.34
N GLY A 131 6.19 5.26 -12.26
CA GLY A 131 5.58 3.93 -12.12
C GLY A 131 6.33 2.79 -12.78
N TYR A 132 6.13 1.59 -12.25
CA TYR A 132 6.55 0.30 -12.82
C TYR A 132 5.30 -0.53 -13.12
N HIS A 133 5.19 -1.00 -14.37
CA HIS A 133 3.96 -1.58 -14.92
C HIS A 133 4.09 -3.09 -15.10
N GLY A 134 3.01 -3.80 -14.77
CA GLY A 134 3.02 -5.26 -14.64
C GLY A 134 2.90 -6.03 -15.94
N ASP A 135 2.26 -5.46 -16.94
CA ASP A 135 1.99 -6.10 -18.24
C ASP A 135 3.23 -6.18 -19.13
N ASP A 136 4.09 -5.17 -19.08
CA ASP A 136 5.29 -5.07 -19.93
C ASP A 136 6.61 -5.08 -19.14
N GLY A 137 6.57 -4.90 -17.82
CA GLY A 137 7.78 -4.80 -16.99
C GLY A 137 8.52 -3.46 -17.18
N ASN A 138 7.91 -2.52 -17.90
CA ASN A 138 8.50 -1.23 -18.16
C ASN A 138 8.29 -0.28 -17.00
N SER A 139 9.12 0.73 -17.05
CA SER A 139 9.10 1.83 -16.13
C SER A 139 8.78 3.15 -16.84
N PHE A 140 8.05 4.00 -16.15
CA PHE A 140 7.48 5.22 -16.70
C PHE A 140 7.87 6.39 -15.79
N CYS A 141 8.59 7.35 -16.35
CA CYS A 141 9.16 8.49 -15.64
C CYS A 141 8.64 9.79 -16.23
N SER A 142 7.57 10.33 -15.64
CA SER A 142 6.94 11.57 -16.11
C SER A 142 6.66 11.58 -17.63
N SER A 143 6.34 10.42 -18.20
CA SER A 143 6.24 10.18 -19.63
C SER A 143 5.33 8.99 -19.92
N GLY A 144 4.49 9.10 -20.94
CA GLY A 144 3.70 7.99 -21.47
C GLY A 144 4.53 6.95 -22.24
N ALA A 145 5.80 7.21 -22.52
CA ALA A 145 6.71 6.28 -23.16
C ALA A 145 7.53 5.52 -22.11
N GLY A 146 7.25 4.23 -21.95
CA GLY A 146 7.95 3.36 -21.01
C GLY A 146 9.36 2.98 -21.47
N GLN A 147 10.20 2.61 -20.51
CA GLN A 147 11.55 2.07 -20.73
C GLN A 147 11.67 0.71 -20.05
N SER A 148 12.35 -0.24 -20.72
CA SER A 148 12.63 -1.57 -20.16
C SER A 148 13.33 -1.43 -18.81
N TYR A 149 12.82 -2.13 -17.81
CA TYR A 149 13.36 -2.04 -16.44
C TYR A 149 13.42 -3.40 -15.75
N GLY A 150 12.27 -4.03 -15.54
CA GLY A 150 12.15 -5.27 -14.78
C GLY A 150 11.37 -6.35 -15.53
N PRO A 151 11.20 -7.53 -14.92
CA PRO A 151 10.28 -8.53 -15.44
C PRO A 151 8.82 -8.02 -15.38
N THR A 152 7.91 -8.68 -16.06
CA THR A 152 6.46 -8.48 -15.83
C THR A 152 6.07 -8.96 -14.43
N PHE A 153 4.90 -8.55 -13.93
CA PHE A 153 4.34 -9.06 -12.67
C PHE A 153 2.84 -9.29 -12.74
N THR A 154 2.36 -10.26 -11.96
CA THR A 154 0.99 -10.76 -12.09
C THR A 154 0.42 -11.27 -10.76
N THR A 155 -0.77 -11.88 -10.82
CA THR A 155 -1.44 -12.49 -9.68
C THR A 155 -0.50 -13.33 -8.82
N GLY A 156 -0.44 -13.02 -7.53
CA GLY A 156 0.42 -13.70 -6.55
C GLY A 156 1.74 -12.98 -6.28
N ASP A 157 2.25 -12.16 -7.20
CA ASP A 157 3.47 -11.41 -7.02
C ASP A 157 3.31 -10.30 -5.96
N THR A 158 4.42 -10.01 -5.27
CA THR A 158 4.57 -8.85 -4.37
C THR A 158 5.62 -7.93 -4.92
N ILE A 159 5.24 -6.67 -5.16
CA ILE A 159 6.12 -5.63 -5.70
C ILE A 159 6.40 -4.61 -4.60
N GLY A 160 7.66 -4.46 -4.24
CA GLY A 160 8.11 -3.42 -3.34
C GLY A 160 8.57 -2.19 -4.09
N CYS A 161 8.44 -1.03 -3.46
CA CYS A 161 8.96 0.24 -3.92
C CYS A 161 9.77 0.87 -2.79
N CYS A 162 11.06 1.06 -3.03
CA CYS A 162 12.01 1.63 -2.10
C CYS A 162 12.43 3.01 -2.57
N VAL A 163 12.25 4.02 -1.73
CA VAL A 163 12.50 5.42 -2.02
C VAL A 163 13.60 5.92 -1.10
N ASN A 164 14.74 6.30 -1.66
CA ASN A 164 15.80 6.99 -0.95
C ASN A 164 15.60 8.50 -1.13
N LEU A 165 15.20 9.18 -0.07
CA LEU A 165 14.91 10.62 -0.05
C LEU A 165 16.17 11.48 0.11
N ILE A 166 17.31 10.88 0.44
CA ILE A 166 18.61 11.56 0.57
C ILE A 166 19.24 11.71 -0.82
N ASP A 167 19.34 10.60 -1.55
CA ASP A 167 19.94 10.58 -2.89
C ASP A 167 18.91 10.87 -3.99
N HIS A 168 17.65 11.06 -3.60
CA HIS A 168 16.51 11.16 -4.49
C HIS A 168 16.50 10.02 -5.50
N THR A 169 16.53 8.76 -5.04
CA THR A 169 16.46 7.60 -5.93
C THR A 169 15.34 6.64 -5.57
N CYS A 170 14.93 5.84 -6.53
CA CYS A 170 13.95 4.77 -6.32
C CYS A 170 14.41 3.47 -6.96
N PHE A 171 14.06 2.34 -6.35
CA PHE A 171 14.16 1.02 -6.96
C PHE A 171 12.97 0.16 -6.53
N TYR A 172 12.63 -0.83 -7.36
CA TYR A 172 11.59 -1.79 -7.03
C TYR A 172 12.17 -3.15 -6.63
N THR A 173 11.37 -3.92 -5.91
CA THR A 173 11.62 -5.33 -5.63
C THR A 173 10.49 -6.16 -6.21
N LYS A 174 10.78 -7.41 -6.55
CA LYS A 174 9.78 -8.42 -6.87
C LYS A 174 10.02 -9.64 -5.99
N ASN A 175 9.01 -10.02 -5.21
CA ASN A 175 9.04 -11.18 -4.32
C ASN A 175 10.30 -11.20 -3.43
N GLY A 176 10.63 -10.05 -2.84
CA GLY A 176 11.78 -9.87 -1.96
C GLY A 176 13.13 -9.68 -2.67
N VAL A 177 13.19 -9.78 -3.99
CA VAL A 177 14.45 -9.60 -4.76
C VAL A 177 14.48 -8.21 -5.40
N SER A 178 15.56 -7.46 -5.18
CA SER A 178 15.76 -6.15 -5.81
C SER A 178 15.91 -6.28 -7.33
N LEU A 179 15.26 -5.37 -8.06
CA LEU A 179 15.34 -5.29 -9.53
C LEU A 179 16.44 -4.34 -10.02
N GLY A 180 17.27 -3.83 -9.11
CA GLY A 180 18.30 -2.85 -9.43
C GLY A 180 17.79 -1.41 -9.43
N ARG A 181 18.72 -0.46 -9.36
CA ARG A 181 18.43 0.97 -9.25
C ARG A 181 17.67 1.43 -10.50
N TRP A 182 16.52 2.05 -10.27
CA TRP A 182 15.65 2.49 -11.35
C TRP A 182 15.93 3.95 -11.75
N MET A 183 15.96 4.91 -10.81
CA MET A 183 16.00 6.34 -11.18
C MET A 183 16.59 7.28 -10.13
N ILE A 184 16.93 8.49 -10.60
CA ILE A 184 17.03 9.74 -9.83
C ILE A 184 15.68 10.48 -9.97
N LEU A 185 15.04 10.83 -8.86
CA LEU A 185 13.84 11.64 -8.76
C LEU A 185 14.27 13.11 -8.88
N SER A 186 13.93 13.76 -10.00
CA SER A 186 14.18 15.18 -10.26
C SER A 186 12.95 16.05 -10.04
#